data_AF-A0A0M0JUE0-F1
#
_entry.id   AF-A0A0M0JUE0-F1
#
_cell.length_a   1.000
_cell.length_b   1.000
_cell.length_c   1.000
_cell.angle_alpha   90.00
_cell.angle_beta   90.00
_cell.angle_gamma   90.00
#
_symmetry.space_group_name_H-M   'P 1'
#
loop_
_entity.id
_entity.type
_entity.pdbx_description
1 polymer ?
#
loop_
_entity_poly.entity_id
_entity_poly.type
_entity_poly.pdbx_seq_one_letter_code
_entity_poly.pdbx_strand_id
1 'polypeptide(L)'
;MLSDGRLTDEGARNLAKVLGFSARPPTSWADTAGRPLSLPEVPTQGLAACLEFIYTGSCAVADEAELIVVLEAAAYLQIRPLVDAAAKAMSAHLSATTALAFWAVAGRQGLSQLTADAVSAAARHFEQIAATPAWLSAPKEMVRVLLASDRLKVADEEAVYSAAVKWLHAQAPPPAEDDALALLRLVRFALLSREFVQETVLNEPLLRTFAGMQMLNNSFFGALHGDSARRRMGVVEKLT
;
A
#
# COMPACT_ATOMS: atom_id res chain seq x y z
N MET A 1 19.86 20.03 26.51
CA MET A 1 19.40 21.38 26.11
C MET A 1 18.08 21.78 26.77
N LEU A 2 17.91 21.46 28.06
CA LEU A 2 16.82 21.94 28.92
C LEU A 2 17.50 22.51 30.16
N SER A 3 17.20 23.77 30.47
CA SER A 3 17.48 24.38 31.77
C SER A 3 16.13 24.90 32.27
N ASP A 4 15.64 24.35 33.38
CA ASP A 4 14.36 24.66 34.02
C ASP A 4 13.08 24.45 33.17
N GLY A 5 13.05 23.41 32.33
CA GLY A 5 11.84 23.10 31.54
C GLY A 5 11.50 24.14 30.47
N ARG A 6 12.39 25.11 30.26
CA ARG A 6 12.31 26.10 29.19
C ARG A 6 13.19 25.65 28.03
N LEU A 7 12.62 25.71 26.83
CA LEU A 7 13.31 25.40 25.59
C LEU A 7 14.48 26.38 25.42
N THR A 8 15.71 25.86 25.36
CA THR A 8 16.90 26.69 25.08
C THR A 8 16.80 27.31 23.69
N ASP A 9 17.45 28.45 23.46
CA ASP A 9 17.37 29.21 22.19
C ASP A 9 17.85 28.42 20.96
N GLU A 10 18.62 27.35 21.18
CA GLU A 10 19.05 26.42 20.15
C GLU A 10 17.99 25.35 19.85
N GLY A 11 17.31 24.84 20.88
CA GLY A 11 16.11 24.00 20.73
C GLY A 11 14.96 24.74 20.04
N ALA A 12 14.77 26.03 20.34
CA ALA A 12 13.78 26.88 19.68
C ALA A 12 14.09 27.12 18.19
N ARG A 13 15.37 27.28 17.84
CA ARG A 13 15.82 27.39 16.45
C ARG A 13 15.66 26.08 15.68
N ASN A 14 15.98 24.95 16.30
CA ASN A 14 15.80 23.63 15.68
C ASN A 14 14.31 23.33 15.48
N LEU A 15 13.45 23.59 16.48
CA LEU A 15 11.99 23.47 16.34
C LEU A 15 11.42 24.39 15.27
N ALA A 16 11.86 25.66 15.20
CA ALA A 16 11.41 26.59 14.16
C ALA A 16 11.82 26.11 12.76
N LYS A 17 13.03 25.54 12.63
CA LYS A 17 13.55 24.99 11.37
C LYS A 17 12.84 23.70 10.96
N VAL A 18 12.48 22.84 11.91
CA VAL A 18 11.82 21.55 11.68
C VAL A 18 10.32 21.70 11.41
N LEU A 19 9.65 22.61 12.11
CA LEU A 19 8.21 22.87 11.99
C LEU A 19 7.88 23.97 10.96
N GLY A 20 8.88 24.52 10.26
CA GLY A 20 8.67 25.52 9.21
C GLY A 20 8.19 26.88 9.72
N PHE A 21 8.36 27.19 11.01
CA PHE A 21 8.04 28.51 11.53
C PHE A 21 9.07 29.53 11.04
N SER A 22 8.64 30.46 10.18
CA SER A 22 9.44 31.62 9.74
C SER A 22 9.78 32.60 10.89
N ALA A 23 9.11 32.48 12.04
CA ALA A 23 9.25 33.37 13.17
C ALA A 23 9.34 32.57 14.48
N ARG A 24 9.87 33.19 15.53
CA ARG A 24 9.91 32.59 16.87
C ARG A 24 8.49 32.19 17.29
N PRO A 25 8.24 30.96 17.74
CA PRO A 25 6.92 30.55 18.20
C PRO A 25 6.47 31.47 19.35
N PRO A 26 5.15 31.74 19.47
CA PRO A 26 4.63 32.64 20.49
C PRO A 26 5.02 32.18 21.90
N THR A 27 5.31 33.14 22.78
CA THR A 27 5.76 32.90 24.17
C THR A 27 4.66 32.34 25.08
N SER A 28 3.41 32.33 24.61
CA SER A 28 2.27 31.70 25.29
C SER A 28 1.39 30.99 24.29
N TRP A 29 1.15 29.71 24.55
CA TRP A 29 0.18 28.88 23.84
C TRP A 29 -1.10 28.82 24.70
N ALA A 30 -2.26 28.51 24.13
CA ALA A 30 -3.46 28.31 24.96
C ALA A 30 -3.25 27.25 26.07
N ASP A 31 -2.28 26.35 25.89
CA ASP A 31 -1.85 25.33 26.84
C ASP A 31 -0.69 25.72 27.78
N THR A 32 -0.27 26.99 27.85
CA THR A 32 0.88 27.40 28.70
C THR A 32 0.66 27.22 30.22
N ALA A 33 -0.48 26.70 30.67
CA ALA A 33 -0.79 26.50 32.08
C ALA A 33 -0.09 25.29 32.73
N GLY A 34 0.87 24.65 32.04
CA GLY A 34 1.58 23.47 32.56
C GLY A 34 0.71 22.22 32.64
N ARG A 35 -0.42 22.21 31.91
CA ARG A 35 -1.30 21.05 31.83
C ARG A 35 -0.67 20.01 30.90
N PRO A 36 -0.65 18.71 31.28
CA PRO A 36 -0.17 17.67 30.39
C PRO A 36 -1.06 17.62 29.14
N LEU A 37 -0.43 17.69 27.97
CA LEU A 37 -1.07 17.54 26.68
C LEU A 37 -1.28 16.04 26.41
N SER A 38 -2.54 15.61 26.28
CA SER A 38 -2.86 14.24 25.88
C SER A 38 -2.98 14.16 24.36
N LEU A 39 -2.10 13.37 23.73
CA LEU A 39 -2.16 13.05 22.30
C LEU A 39 -2.62 11.60 22.12
N PRO A 40 -3.94 11.33 22.10
CA PRO A 40 -4.46 9.96 22.01
C PRO A 40 -4.18 9.29 20.66
N GLU A 41 -3.95 10.07 19.60
CA GLU A 41 -3.79 9.56 18.23
C GLU A 41 -2.36 9.15 17.88
N VAL A 42 -1.37 9.40 18.76
CA VAL A 42 0.05 9.12 18.49
C VAL A 42 0.56 8.03 19.42
N PRO A 43 1.12 6.92 18.90
CA PRO A 43 1.75 5.90 19.73
C PRO A 43 2.97 6.47 20.45
N THR A 44 3.19 6.06 21.71
CA THR A 44 4.32 6.55 22.54
C THR A 44 5.66 6.35 21.85
N GLN A 45 5.83 5.23 21.15
CA GLN A 45 7.06 4.91 20.40
C GLN A 45 7.28 5.88 19.23
N GLY A 46 6.25 6.12 18.42
CA GLY A 46 6.32 7.08 17.31
C GLY A 46 6.62 8.50 17.79
N LEU A 47 6.01 8.90 18.91
CA LEU A 47 6.29 10.20 19.54
C LEU A 47 7.73 10.29 20.04
N ALA A 48 8.25 9.26 20.69
CA ALA A 48 9.63 9.24 21.18
C ALA A 48 10.65 9.41 20.04
N ALA A 49 10.47 8.69 18.92
CA ALA A 49 11.31 8.81 17.74
C ALA A 49 11.19 10.20 17.07
N CYS A 50 9.97 10.76 17.00
CA CYS A 50 9.76 12.12 16.50
C CYS A 50 10.47 13.16 17.36
N LEU A 51 10.39 13.03 18.69
CA LEU A 51 11.10 13.90 19.61
C LEU A 51 12.61 13.75 19.46
N GLU A 52 13.14 12.52 19.41
CA GLU A 52 14.55 12.27 19.17
C GLU A 52 15.03 12.98 17.89
N PHE A 53 14.26 12.88 16.81
CA PHE A 53 14.54 13.57 15.55
C PHE A 53 14.51 15.10 15.70
N ILE A 54 13.52 15.68 16.41
CA ILE A 54 13.45 17.12 16.67
C ILE A 54 14.68 17.60 17.45
N TYR A 55 15.14 16.81 18.43
CA TYR A 55 16.22 17.20 19.33
C TYR A 55 17.62 16.94 18.77
N THR A 56 17.82 15.86 18.00
CA THR A 56 19.15 15.43 17.52
C THR A 56 19.32 15.54 16.00
N GLY A 57 18.22 15.68 15.25
CA GLY A 57 18.21 15.66 13.78
C GLY A 57 18.24 14.26 13.16
N SER A 58 18.22 13.20 13.97
CA SER A 58 18.23 11.80 13.53
C SER A 58 17.35 10.94 14.45
N CYS A 59 16.81 9.85 13.94
CA CYS A 59 16.14 8.82 14.73
C CYS A 59 16.54 7.44 14.21
N ALA A 60 16.78 6.50 15.11
CA ALA A 60 16.98 5.10 14.76
C ALA A 60 15.63 4.38 14.79
N VAL A 61 15.38 3.53 13.79
CA VAL A 61 14.19 2.70 13.71
C VAL A 61 14.67 1.26 13.65
N ALA A 62 14.12 0.40 14.51
CA ALA A 62 14.54 -1.01 14.62
C ALA A 62 13.85 -1.89 13.57
N ASP A 63 12.55 -1.68 13.34
CA ASP A 63 11.70 -2.58 12.55
C ASP A 63 10.87 -1.84 11.48
N GLU A 64 10.44 -2.54 10.43
CA GLU A 64 9.56 -1.94 9.41
C GLU A 64 8.18 -1.55 9.96
N ALA A 65 7.71 -2.23 11.01
CA ALA A 65 6.47 -1.88 11.71
C ALA A 65 6.61 -0.56 12.48
N GLU A 66 7.76 -0.34 13.12
CA GLU A 66 8.06 0.92 13.79
C GLU A 66 8.17 2.06 12.78
N LEU A 67 8.73 1.79 11.59
CA LEU A 67 8.83 2.78 10.52
C LEU A 67 7.46 3.33 10.10
N ILE A 68 6.42 2.49 10.07
CA ILE A 68 5.03 2.91 9.81
C ILE A 68 4.52 3.84 10.91
N VAL A 69 4.72 3.45 12.17
CA VAL A 69 4.29 4.22 13.34
C VAL A 69 4.98 5.59 13.38
N VAL A 70 6.28 5.64 13.08
CA VAL A 70 7.04 6.89 13.00
C VAL A 70 6.54 7.78 11.87
N LEU A 71 6.25 7.22 10.69
CA LEU A 71 5.71 7.99 9.57
C LEU A 71 4.34 8.61 9.92
N GLU A 72 3.44 7.83 10.53
CA GLU A 72 2.11 8.30 10.93
C GLU A 72 2.21 9.38 12.02
N ALA A 73 3.07 9.20 13.02
CA ALA A 73 3.33 10.19 14.06
C ALA A 73 3.95 11.47 13.47
N ALA A 74 4.92 11.35 12.57
CA ALA A 74 5.57 12.48 11.92
C ALA A 74 4.61 13.26 11.03
N ALA A 75 3.73 12.56 10.31
CA ALA A 75 2.69 13.19 9.50
C ALA A 75 1.65 13.89 10.38
N TYR A 76 1.24 13.28 11.50
CA TYR A 76 0.34 13.91 12.46
C TYR A 76 0.94 15.20 13.06
N LEU A 77 2.21 15.15 13.45
CA LEU A 77 2.95 16.29 14.00
C LEU A 77 3.45 17.28 12.93
N GLN A 78 3.17 17.03 11.64
CA GLN A 78 3.57 17.86 10.50
C GLN A 78 5.10 18.06 10.37
N ILE A 79 5.88 17.05 10.78
CA ILE A 79 7.35 17.04 10.68
C ILE A 79 7.74 16.57 9.28
N ARG A 80 7.62 17.46 8.29
CA ARG A 80 7.83 17.12 6.88
C ARG A 80 9.19 16.45 6.57
N PRO A 81 10.33 16.91 7.11
CA PRO A 81 11.63 16.28 6.83
C PRO A 81 11.69 14.82 7.28
N LEU A 82 11.03 14.49 8.40
CA LEU A 82 10.98 13.12 8.91
C LEU A 82 10.05 12.25 8.06
N VAL A 83 8.94 12.81 7.58
CA VAL A 83 8.04 12.11 6.63
C VAL A 83 8.77 11.74 5.34
N ASP A 84 9.52 12.68 4.76
CA ASP A 84 10.25 12.43 3.51
C ASP A 84 11.40 11.43 3.72
N ALA A 85 12.11 11.50 4.86
CA ALA A 85 13.15 10.54 5.22
C ALA A 85 12.58 9.13 5.45
N ALA A 86 11.47 9.02 6.19
CA ALA A 86 10.80 7.76 6.44
C ALA A 86 10.24 7.15 5.14
N ALA A 87 9.67 7.97 4.24
CA ALA A 87 9.22 7.49 2.93
C ALA A 87 10.38 6.94 2.08
N LYS A 88 11.55 7.60 2.12
CA LYS A 88 12.75 7.10 1.45
C LYS A 88 13.25 5.79 2.06
N ALA A 89 13.24 5.67 3.39
CA ALA A 89 13.60 4.42 4.05
C ALA A 89 12.62 3.29 3.66
N MET A 90 11.31 3.56 3.68
CA MET A 90 10.29 2.59 3.26
C MET A 90 10.51 2.10 1.83
N SER A 91 10.86 3.01 0.90
CA SER A 91 11.17 2.63 -0.48
C SER A 91 12.36 1.67 -0.60
N ALA A 92 13.34 1.77 0.31
CA ALA A 92 14.49 0.87 0.36
C ALA A 92 14.16 -0.51 0.99
N HIS A 93 13.17 -0.56 1.89
CA HIS A 93 12.73 -1.77 2.59
C HIS A 93 11.48 -2.43 1.98
N LEU A 94 11.16 -2.13 0.71
CA LEU A 94 10.03 -2.72 0.00
C LEU A 94 10.28 -4.21 -0.30
N SER A 95 9.50 -5.08 0.34
CA SER A 95 9.52 -6.53 0.16
C SER A 95 8.10 -7.08 -0.06
N ALA A 96 7.97 -8.37 -0.35
CA ALA A 96 6.66 -9.02 -0.55
C ALA A 96 5.72 -8.85 0.66
N THR A 97 6.27 -8.91 1.88
CA THR A 97 5.47 -8.82 3.11
C THR A 97 5.15 -7.37 3.49
N THR A 98 6.04 -6.41 3.16
CA THR A 98 5.90 -5.01 3.57
C THR A 98 5.18 -4.13 2.54
N ALA A 99 5.19 -4.51 1.26
CA ALA A 99 4.65 -3.67 0.18
C ALA A 99 3.17 -3.30 0.37
N LEU A 100 2.33 -4.24 0.83
CA LEU A 100 0.91 -3.97 1.10
C LEU A 100 0.73 -2.99 2.26
N ALA A 101 1.49 -3.16 3.34
CA ALA A 101 1.41 -2.29 4.51
C ALA A 101 1.88 -0.87 4.18
N PHE A 102 3.01 -0.73 3.50
CA PHE A 102 3.54 0.58 3.09
C PHE A 102 2.63 1.28 2.08
N TRP A 103 2.02 0.55 1.15
CA TRP A 103 1.04 1.12 0.22
C TRP A 103 -0.18 1.68 0.96
N ALA A 104 -0.71 0.94 1.94
CA ALA A 104 -1.87 1.37 2.71
C ALA A 104 -1.58 2.67 3.49
N VAL A 105 -0.38 2.79 4.06
CA VAL A 105 0.06 3.99 4.78
C VAL A 105 0.33 5.14 3.81
N ALA A 106 1.01 4.88 2.69
CA ALA A 106 1.29 5.87 1.66
C ALA A 106 0.00 6.49 1.11
N GLY A 107 -1.04 5.68 0.89
CA GLY A 107 -2.37 6.14 0.48
C GLY A 107 -3.03 7.06 1.51
N ARG A 108 -2.93 6.74 2.82
CA ARG A 108 -3.47 7.59 3.89
C ARG A 108 -2.76 8.94 4.00
N GLN A 109 -1.44 8.94 3.82
CA GLN A 109 -0.59 10.13 3.97
C GLN A 109 -0.42 10.94 2.65
N GLY A 110 -1.00 10.48 1.54
CA GLY A 110 -0.91 11.15 0.24
C GLY A 110 0.48 11.08 -0.41
N LEU A 111 1.30 10.07 -0.08
CA LEU A 111 2.66 9.91 -0.59
C LEU A 111 2.66 9.19 -1.95
N SER A 112 2.34 9.91 -3.02
CA SER A 112 2.18 9.36 -4.37
C SER A 112 3.39 8.57 -4.90
N GLN A 113 4.61 9.04 -4.64
CA GLN A 113 5.83 8.38 -5.09
C GLN A 113 5.99 7.00 -4.41
N LEU A 114 5.81 6.94 -3.10
CA LEU A 114 5.89 5.70 -2.33
C LEU A 114 4.78 4.72 -2.76
N THR A 115 3.59 5.22 -3.06
CA THR A 115 2.49 4.42 -3.61
C THR A 115 2.88 3.75 -4.93
N ALA A 116 3.50 4.50 -5.85
CA ALA A 116 3.95 3.96 -7.14
C ALA A 116 5.05 2.91 -6.96
N ASP A 117 6.03 3.17 -6.08
CA ASP A 117 7.12 2.24 -5.80
C ASP A 117 6.59 0.95 -5.13
N ALA A 118 5.65 1.07 -4.20
CA ALA A 118 5.00 -0.06 -3.55
C ALA A 118 4.18 -0.92 -4.53
N VAL A 119 3.44 -0.30 -5.46
CA VAL A 119 2.74 -1.01 -6.54
C VAL A 119 3.74 -1.76 -7.43
N SER A 120 4.85 -1.13 -7.80
CA SER A 120 5.89 -1.77 -8.61
C SER A 120 6.57 -2.94 -7.89
N ALA A 121 6.83 -2.81 -6.59
CA ALA A 121 7.34 -3.89 -5.77
C ALA A 121 6.33 -5.04 -5.65
N ALA A 122 5.05 -4.73 -5.39
CA ALA A 122 4.00 -5.72 -5.30
C ALA A 122 3.78 -6.47 -6.62
N ALA A 123 3.87 -5.81 -7.77
CA ALA A 123 3.81 -6.46 -9.07
C ALA A 123 4.99 -7.45 -9.30
N ARG A 124 6.18 -7.15 -8.76
CA ARG A 124 7.35 -8.04 -8.87
C ARG A 124 7.26 -9.28 -7.97
N HIS A 125 6.59 -9.17 -6.82
CA HIS A 125 6.48 -10.23 -5.81
C HIS A 125 5.06 -10.78 -5.67
N PHE A 126 4.23 -10.66 -6.71
CA PHE A 126 2.80 -10.96 -6.64
C PHE A 126 2.51 -12.39 -6.15
N GLU A 127 3.24 -13.39 -6.62
CA GLU A 127 3.02 -14.79 -6.21
C GLU A 127 3.21 -14.98 -4.69
N GLN A 128 4.24 -14.34 -4.12
CA GLN A 128 4.52 -14.40 -2.69
C GLN A 128 3.44 -13.66 -1.90
N ILE A 129 2.99 -12.52 -2.41
CA ILE A 129 1.91 -11.74 -1.79
C ILE A 129 0.61 -12.53 -1.81
N ALA A 130 0.24 -13.12 -2.96
CA ALA A 130 -0.99 -13.89 -3.13
C ALA A 130 -1.04 -15.15 -2.23
N ALA A 131 0.12 -15.69 -1.83
CA ALA A 131 0.22 -16.79 -0.87
C ALA A 131 0.07 -16.34 0.60
N THR A 132 0.22 -15.04 0.87
CA THR A 132 0.21 -14.49 2.24
C THR A 132 -1.22 -14.10 2.64
N PRO A 133 -1.65 -14.32 3.90
CA PRO A 133 -2.98 -13.90 4.38
C PRO A 133 -3.22 -12.38 4.27
N ALA A 134 -2.15 -11.58 4.23
CA ALA A 134 -2.22 -10.13 4.01
C ALA A 134 -2.89 -9.76 2.68
N TRP A 135 -2.86 -10.64 1.67
CA TRP A 135 -3.58 -10.44 0.42
C TRP A 135 -5.09 -10.35 0.64
N LEU A 136 -5.65 -11.21 1.50
CA LEU A 136 -7.10 -11.30 1.73
C LEU A 136 -7.67 -10.00 2.34
N SER A 137 -6.87 -9.32 3.16
CA SER A 137 -7.22 -8.03 3.77
C SER A 137 -6.80 -6.82 2.92
N ALA A 138 -6.26 -7.04 1.71
CA ALA A 138 -5.81 -5.96 0.86
C ALA A 138 -7.00 -5.10 0.37
N PRO A 139 -6.82 -3.78 0.28
CA PRO A 139 -7.88 -2.89 -0.20
C PRO A 139 -8.17 -3.11 -1.69
N LYS A 140 -9.45 -3.01 -2.06
CA LYS A 140 -9.95 -3.23 -3.43
C LYS A 140 -9.17 -2.47 -4.50
N GLU A 141 -8.80 -1.23 -4.21
CA GLU A 141 -8.09 -0.38 -5.18
C GLU A 141 -6.67 -0.90 -5.46
N MET A 142 -5.96 -1.41 -4.45
CA MET A 142 -4.67 -2.06 -4.65
C MET A 142 -4.81 -3.31 -5.50
N VAL A 143 -5.80 -4.16 -5.21
CA VAL A 143 -6.08 -5.37 -5.99
C VAL A 143 -6.41 -5.02 -7.43
N ARG A 144 -7.24 -4.01 -7.66
CA ARG A 144 -7.57 -3.51 -9.01
C ARG A 144 -6.32 -3.06 -9.76
N VAL A 145 -5.50 -2.20 -9.15
CA VAL A 145 -4.28 -1.65 -9.77
C VAL A 145 -3.29 -2.77 -10.09
N LEU A 146 -3.14 -3.74 -9.19
CA LEU A 146 -2.31 -4.91 -9.43
C LEU A 146 -2.89 -5.74 -10.57
N LEU A 147 -4.15 -6.17 -10.51
CA LEU A 147 -4.76 -7.00 -11.55
C LEU A 147 -4.77 -6.31 -12.93
N ALA A 148 -4.88 -4.99 -13.00
CA ALA A 148 -4.82 -4.22 -14.25
C ALA A 148 -3.40 -4.06 -14.82
N SER A 149 -2.35 -4.32 -14.04
CA SER A 149 -0.98 -4.08 -14.46
C SER A 149 -0.45 -5.16 -15.41
N ASP A 150 0.25 -4.74 -16.46
CA ASP A 150 0.90 -5.65 -17.43
C ASP A 150 2.22 -6.23 -16.93
N ARG A 151 2.75 -5.65 -15.85
CA ARG A 151 4.10 -5.91 -15.35
C ARG A 151 4.14 -6.90 -14.20
N LEU A 152 3.05 -7.63 -13.91
CA LEU A 152 3.15 -8.67 -12.91
C LEU A 152 4.07 -9.78 -13.38
N LYS A 153 4.97 -10.17 -12.48
CA LYS A 153 5.72 -11.40 -12.59
C LYS A 153 4.89 -12.54 -12.01
N VAL A 154 4.24 -13.29 -12.90
CA VAL A 154 3.45 -14.47 -12.56
C VAL A 154 3.80 -15.57 -13.55
N ALA A 155 3.80 -16.82 -13.10
CA ALA A 155 3.95 -17.99 -13.94
C ALA A 155 2.83 -18.07 -15.00
N ASP A 156 1.57 -18.00 -14.55
CA ASP A 156 0.39 -18.16 -15.40
C ASP A 156 -0.77 -17.25 -14.96
N GLU A 157 -1.66 -16.91 -15.89
CA GLU A 157 -2.89 -16.16 -15.58
C GLU A 157 -3.86 -16.95 -14.69
N GLU A 158 -3.72 -18.28 -14.61
CA GLU A 158 -4.47 -19.13 -13.69
C GLU A 158 -4.20 -18.76 -12.22
N ALA A 159 -2.95 -18.43 -11.90
CA ALA A 159 -2.57 -17.98 -10.55
C ALA A 159 -3.19 -16.61 -10.22
N VAL A 160 -3.28 -15.72 -11.22
CA VAL A 160 -3.95 -14.41 -11.08
C VAL A 160 -5.44 -14.59 -10.83
N TYR A 161 -6.09 -15.47 -11.59
CA TYR A 161 -7.50 -15.81 -11.39
C TYR A 161 -7.74 -16.40 -9.99
N SER A 162 -6.95 -17.39 -9.59
CA SER A 162 -7.07 -18.03 -8.27
C SER A 162 -6.89 -17.00 -7.15
N ALA A 163 -5.92 -16.08 -7.27
CA ALA A 163 -5.70 -15.03 -6.29
C ALA A 163 -6.86 -14.03 -6.21
N ALA A 164 -7.46 -13.66 -7.34
CA ALA A 164 -8.62 -12.78 -7.40
C ALA A 164 -9.87 -13.42 -6.76
N VAL A 165 -10.15 -14.69 -7.08
CA VAL A 165 -11.27 -15.44 -6.51
C VAL A 165 -11.08 -15.65 -5.00
N LYS A 166 -9.88 -16.03 -4.55
CA LYS A 166 -9.55 -16.11 -3.11
C LYS A 166 -9.79 -14.79 -2.38
N TRP A 167 -9.40 -13.67 -2.99
CA TRP A 167 -9.65 -12.35 -2.43
C TRP A 167 -11.15 -12.06 -2.31
N LEU A 168 -11.94 -12.35 -3.35
CA LEU A 168 -13.39 -12.15 -3.37
C LEU A 168 -14.11 -12.96 -2.30
N HIS A 169 -13.77 -14.25 -2.13
CA HIS A 169 -14.38 -15.09 -1.10
C HIS A 169 -14.03 -14.68 0.33
N ALA A 170 -12.90 -14.03 0.54
CA ALA A 170 -12.48 -13.56 1.85
C ALA A 170 -13.17 -12.26 2.30
N GLN A 171 -13.82 -11.52 1.39
CA GLN A 171 -14.49 -10.27 1.74
C GLN A 171 -15.80 -10.52 2.49
N ALA A 172 -15.93 -9.90 3.66
CA ALA A 172 -17.16 -9.86 4.45
C ALA A 172 -17.46 -8.41 4.87
N PRO A 173 -18.56 -7.78 4.40
CA PRO A 173 -19.62 -8.33 3.54
C PRO A 173 -19.12 -8.62 2.11
N PRO A 174 -19.75 -9.57 1.40
CA PRO A 174 -19.39 -9.86 0.03
C PRO A 174 -19.56 -8.61 -0.85
N PRO A 175 -18.61 -8.31 -1.74
CA PRO A 175 -18.73 -7.18 -2.66
C PRO A 175 -19.95 -7.36 -3.56
N ALA A 176 -20.51 -6.23 -4.02
CA ALA A 176 -21.57 -6.25 -5.01
C ALA A 176 -21.14 -7.06 -6.25
N GLU A 177 -22.08 -7.76 -6.87
CA GLU A 177 -21.81 -8.62 -8.02
C GLU A 177 -21.11 -7.85 -9.15
N ASP A 178 -21.54 -6.61 -9.43
CA ASP A 178 -20.93 -5.74 -10.43
C ASP A 178 -19.46 -5.43 -10.14
N ASP A 179 -19.12 -5.24 -8.86
CA ASP A 179 -17.75 -4.95 -8.43
C ASP A 179 -16.84 -6.16 -8.53
N ALA A 180 -17.36 -7.33 -8.20
CA ALA A 180 -16.67 -8.61 -8.37
C ALA A 180 -16.41 -8.89 -9.85
N LEU A 181 -17.42 -8.70 -10.70
CA LEU A 181 -17.28 -8.83 -12.15
C LEU A 181 -16.30 -7.81 -12.72
N ALA A 182 -16.34 -6.55 -12.26
CA ALA A 182 -15.38 -5.53 -12.71
C ALA A 182 -13.93 -5.89 -12.38
N LEU A 183 -13.67 -6.53 -11.24
CA LEU A 183 -12.33 -7.06 -10.91
C LEU A 183 -11.96 -8.25 -11.79
N LEU A 184 -12.88 -9.20 -11.98
CA LEU A 184 -12.64 -10.38 -12.81
C LEU A 184 -12.38 -9.99 -14.27
N ARG A 185 -13.00 -8.92 -14.80
CA ARG A 185 -12.72 -8.37 -16.14
C ARG A 185 -11.26 -7.98 -16.38
N LEU A 186 -10.50 -7.70 -15.32
CA LEU A 186 -9.08 -7.36 -15.43
C LEU A 186 -8.20 -8.61 -15.63
N VAL A 187 -8.74 -9.80 -15.37
CA VAL A 187 -8.06 -11.07 -15.64
C VAL A 187 -8.17 -11.40 -17.12
N ARG A 188 -7.07 -11.86 -17.71
CA ARG A 188 -7.00 -12.16 -19.16
C ARG A 188 -7.48 -13.58 -19.42
N PHE A 189 -8.80 -13.78 -19.51
CA PHE A 189 -9.39 -15.11 -19.76
C PHE A 189 -8.91 -15.78 -21.04
N ALA A 190 -8.52 -14.99 -22.05
CA ALA A 190 -8.00 -15.51 -23.32
C ALA A 190 -6.64 -16.23 -23.19
N LEU A 191 -5.93 -16.05 -22.08
CA LEU A 191 -4.66 -16.71 -21.78
C LEU A 191 -4.81 -17.91 -20.83
N LEU A 192 -6.03 -18.18 -20.33
CA LEU A 192 -6.31 -19.35 -19.49
C LEU A 192 -6.39 -20.61 -20.35
N SER A 193 -5.99 -21.75 -19.78
CA SER A 193 -6.18 -23.05 -20.42
C SER A 193 -7.66 -23.40 -20.54
N ARG A 194 -8.03 -24.12 -21.59
CA ARG A 194 -9.43 -24.48 -21.86
C ARG A 194 -9.99 -25.39 -20.76
N GLU A 195 -9.13 -26.26 -20.24
CA GLU A 195 -9.40 -27.19 -19.15
C GLU A 195 -9.73 -26.42 -17.87
N PHE A 196 -8.89 -25.44 -17.49
CA PHE A 196 -9.11 -24.63 -16.29
C PHE A 196 -10.39 -23.79 -16.35
N VAL A 197 -10.72 -23.26 -17.54
CA VAL A 197 -11.98 -22.53 -17.75
C VAL A 197 -13.18 -23.45 -17.52
N GLN A 198 -13.15 -24.68 -18.03
CA GLN A 198 -14.25 -25.62 -17.88
C GLN A 198 -14.41 -26.13 -16.45
N GLU A 199 -13.30 -26.41 -15.76
CA GLU A 199 -13.33 -27.03 -14.44
C GLU A 199 -13.45 -26.02 -13.29
N THR A 200 -12.89 -24.82 -13.43
CA THR A 200 -12.85 -23.85 -12.32
C THR A 200 -13.75 -22.65 -12.62
N VAL A 201 -13.57 -22.01 -13.78
CA VAL A 201 -14.26 -20.75 -14.10
C VAL A 201 -15.77 -20.93 -14.26
N LEU A 202 -16.22 -21.98 -14.95
CA LEU A 202 -17.65 -22.29 -15.14
C LEU A 202 -18.34 -22.86 -13.88
N ASN A 203 -17.56 -23.32 -12.91
CA ASN A 203 -18.07 -23.83 -11.65
C ASN A 203 -18.31 -22.71 -10.62
N GLU A 204 -17.74 -21.52 -10.81
CA GLU A 204 -17.98 -20.41 -9.90
C GLU A 204 -19.40 -19.82 -10.06
N PRO A 205 -20.16 -19.65 -8.96
CA PRO A 205 -21.54 -19.21 -9.02
C PRO A 205 -21.66 -17.77 -9.54
N LEU A 206 -20.67 -16.91 -9.27
CA LEU A 206 -20.61 -15.52 -9.76
C LEU A 206 -20.49 -15.42 -11.29
N LEU A 207 -19.88 -16.43 -11.93
CA LEU A 207 -19.68 -16.45 -13.39
C LEU A 207 -20.79 -17.19 -14.14
N ARG A 208 -21.64 -17.92 -13.41
CA ARG A 208 -22.85 -18.55 -13.95
C ARG A 208 -24.02 -17.58 -14.13
N THR A 209 -24.00 -16.41 -13.47
CA THR A 209 -25.01 -15.38 -13.72
C THR A 209 -24.94 -14.89 -15.17
N PHE A 210 -26.05 -14.40 -15.70
CA PHE A 210 -26.11 -13.81 -17.04
C PHE A 210 -25.05 -12.73 -17.27
N ALA A 211 -24.78 -11.89 -16.27
CA ALA A 211 -23.74 -10.86 -16.32
C ALA A 211 -22.33 -11.46 -16.41
N GLY A 212 -22.04 -12.51 -15.63
CA GLY A 212 -20.78 -13.25 -15.69
C GLY A 212 -20.55 -13.95 -17.03
N MET A 213 -21.58 -14.61 -17.57
CA MET A 213 -21.49 -15.25 -18.89
C MET A 213 -21.31 -14.23 -20.02
N GLN A 214 -22.01 -13.09 -19.99
CA GLN A 214 -21.79 -12.01 -20.96
C GLN A 214 -20.36 -11.46 -20.87
N MET A 215 -19.85 -11.30 -19.65
CA MET A 215 -18.50 -10.81 -19.42
C MET A 215 -17.45 -11.75 -20.01
N LEU A 216 -17.55 -13.05 -19.73
CA LEU A 216 -16.67 -14.07 -20.30
C LEU A 216 -16.73 -14.02 -21.82
N ASN A 217 -17.93 -14.03 -22.39
CA ASN A 217 -18.12 -13.98 -23.83
C ASN A 217 -17.44 -12.77 -24.47
N ASN A 218 -17.64 -11.58 -23.90
CA ASN A 218 -16.99 -10.35 -24.37
C ASN A 218 -15.47 -10.41 -24.26
N SER A 219 -14.93 -11.01 -23.20
CA SER A 219 -13.48 -11.17 -23.03
C SER A 219 -12.87 -12.14 -24.05
N PHE A 220 -13.55 -13.24 -24.36
CA PHE A 220 -13.12 -14.20 -25.40
C PHE A 220 -13.27 -13.62 -26.81
N PHE A 221 -14.39 -12.95 -27.10
CA PHE A 221 -14.62 -12.32 -28.40
C PHE A 221 -13.65 -11.16 -28.66
N GLY A 222 -13.31 -10.36 -27.65
CA GLY A 222 -12.30 -9.31 -27.78
C GLY A 222 -10.93 -9.86 -28.17
N ALA A 223 -10.52 -10.98 -27.57
CA ALA A 223 -9.26 -11.64 -27.90
C ALA A 223 -9.23 -12.23 -29.32
N LEU A 224 -10.37 -12.68 -29.84
CA LEU A 224 -10.49 -13.18 -31.22
C LEU A 224 -10.42 -12.06 -32.28
N HIS A 225 -10.80 -10.82 -31.94
CA HIS A 225 -10.86 -9.69 -32.88
C HIS A 225 -9.58 -8.84 -32.95
N GLY A 226 -8.47 -9.31 -32.37
CA GLY A 226 -7.15 -8.70 -32.57
C GLY A 226 -6.67 -7.80 -31.44
N ASP A 227 -7.43 -7.61 -30.37
CA ASP A 227 -6.88 -7.20 -29.08
C ASP A 227 -6.12 -8.39 -28.51
N SER A 228 -4.91 -8.59 -29.01
CA SER A 228 -4.02 -9.64 -28.53
C SER A 228 -3.83 -9.41 -27.04
N ALA A 229 -4.44 -10.25 -26.20
CA ALA A 229 -4.23 -10.25 -24.77
C ALA A 229 -2.72 -10.44 -24.55
N ARG A 230 -1.99 -9.33 -24.41
CA ARG A 230 -0.54 -9.36 -24.25
C ARG A 230 -0.28 -10.21 -23.01
N ARG A 231 0.63 -11.19 -23.10
CA ARG A 231 1.06 -11.89 -21.89
C ARG A 231 1.60 -10.84 -20.92
N ARG A 232 1.23 -10.93 -19.65
CA ARG A 232 1.95 -10.18 -18.60
C ARG A 232 3.43 -10.54 -18.72
N MET A 233 4.32 -9.64 -18.31
CA MET A 233 5.76 -9.88 -18.33
C MET A 233 6.15 -10.97 -17.32
N GLY A 234 5.80 -12.22 -17.64
CA GLY A 234 6.36 -13.41 -17.02
C GLY A 234 7.86 -13.47 -17.33
N VAL A 235 8.60 -14.16 -16.46
CA VAL A 235 10.05 -14.33 -16.54
C VAL A 235 10.42 -14.96 -17.88
N VAL A 236 10.70 -14.13 -18.88
CA VAL A 236 11.46 -14.54 -20.07
C VAL A 236 12.92 -14.53 -19.64
N GLU A 237 13.34 -15.57 -18.92
CA GLU A 237 14.75 -15.98 -18.87
C GLU A 237 14.85 -17.33 -18.16
N LYS A 238 14.86 -18.40 -18.97
CA LYS A 238 15.86 -19.47 -18.90
C LYS A 238 15.72 -20.36 -20.14
N LEU A 239 16.26 -19.87 -21.25
CA LEU A 239 16.80 -20.72 -22.31
C LEU A 239 18.29 -20.43 -22.40
N THR A 240 19.05 -21.12 -21.55
CA THR A 240 20.41 -21.65 -21.75
C THR A 240 20.93 -22.18 -20.42
#